data_AF-A0A4S4M5N3-F1
#
_entry.id   AF-A0A4S4M5N3-F1
#
_cell.length_a   1.000
_cell.length_b   1.000
_cell.length_c   1.000
_cell.angle_alpha   90.00
_cell.angle_beta   90.00
_cell.angle_gamma   90.00
#
_symmetry.space_group_name_H-M   'P 1'
#
loop_
_entity.id
_entity.type
_entity.pdbx_description
1 polymer ?
#
loop_
_entity_poly.entity_id
_entity_poly.type
_entity_poly.pdbx_seq_one_letter_code
_entity_poly.pdbx_strand_id
1 'polypeptide(L)'
;MAALIVISWKPNMLLHRGKRAFVEEHIRQNAWWFPSWAVSIYVTDPPHSTSWGDTRRHCDIDVYDPEGNSINVHVVVPEWPPDLQVGKRKKKQHKLKKLNARR
;
A
#
# COMPACT_ATOMS: atom_id res chain seq x y z
N MET A 1 18.35 -21.97 1.02
CA MET A 1 17.16 -21.29 0.47
C MET A 1 16.53 -20.51 1.62
N ALA A 2 16.30 -19.20 1.47
CA ALA A 2 15.54 -18.46 2.48
C ALA A 2 14.09 -18.97 2.49
N ALA A 3 13.51 -19.16 3.68
CA ALA A 3 12.10 -19.50 3.78
C ALA A 3 11.26 -18.39 3.12
N LEU A 4 10.32 -18.76 2.26
CA LEU A 4 9.43 -17.80 1.64
C LEU A 4 8.53 -17.20 2.73
N ILE A 5 8.70 -15.91 3.04
CA ILE A 5 7.86 -15.19 3.99
C ILE A 5 6.43 -15.18 3.46
N VAL A 6 5.47 -15.65 4.27
CA VAL A 6 4.05 -15.62 3.92
C VAL A 6 3.55 -14.19 4.01
N ILE A 7 3.01 -13.65 2.92
CA ILE A 7 2.40 -12.32 2.89
C ILE A 7 0.89 -12.46 2.83
N SER A 8 0.21 -11.85 3.79
CA SER A 8 -1.26 -11.79 3.86
C SER A 8 -1.72 -10.34 3.93
N TRP A 9 -2.99 -10.10 3.60
CA TRP A 9 -3.55 -8.76 3.47
C TRP A 9 -4.78 -8.60 4.34
N LYS A 10 -4.96 -7.40 4.88
CA LYS A 10 -6.24 -7.00 5.47
C LYS A 10 -7.39 -7.22 4.48
N PRO A 11 -8.51 -7.82 4.92
CA PRO A 11 -9.66 -8.09 4.05
C PRO A 11 -10.16 -6.82 3.34
N ASN A 12 -10.68 -6.98 2.12
CA ASN A 12 -11.25 -5.90 1.29
C ASN A 12 -10.30 -4.74 0.91
N MET A 13 -9.00 -4.84 1.23
CA MET A 13 -8.01 -3.82 0.88
C MET A 13 -7.42 -4.03 -0.52
N LEU A 14 -7.12 -2.95 -1.25
CA LEU A 14 -6.40 -3.00 -2.55
C LEU A 14 -6.88 -4.14 -3.47
N LEU A 15 -8.14 -4.12 -3.90
CA LEU A 15 -8.77 -5.25 -4.63
C LEU A 15 -8.13 -5.55 -6.00
N HIS A 16 -7.33 -4.63 -6.54
CA HIS A 16 -6.66 -4.82 -7.82
C HIS A 16 -5.51 -5.82 -7.70
N ARG A 17 -5.70 -7.05 -8.23
CA ARG A 17 -4.73 -8.15 -8.11
C ARG A 17 -3.31 -7.77 -8.55
N GLY A 18 -3.16 -7.08 -9.68
CA GLY A 18 -1.84 -6.64 -10.16
C GLY A 18 -1.13 -5.67 -9.20
N LYS A 19 -1.89 -4.85 -8.45
CA LYS A 19 -1.31 -3.94 -7.47
C LYS A 19 -0.85 -4.68 -6.21
N ARG A 20 -1.64 -5.66 -5.75
CA ARG A 20 -1.20 -6.53 -4.64
C ARG A 20 0.06 -7.30 -5.01
N ALA A 21 0.07 -7.95 -6.17
CA ALA A 21 1.24 -8.69 -6.64
C ALA A 21 2.48 -7.81 -6.74
N PHE A 22 2.35 -6.57 -7.23
CA PHE A 22 3.44 -5.61 -7.28
C PHE A 22 4.02 -5.28 -5.88
N VAL A 23 3.15 -5.03 -4.90
CA VAL A 23 3.60 -4.75 -3.52
C VAL A 23 4.23 -5.97 -2.88
N GLU A 24 3.62 -7.14 -3.03
CA GLU A 24 4.17 -8.40 -2.50
C GLU A 24 5.53 -8.71 -3.09
N GLU A 25 5.71 -8.53 -4.40
CA GLU A 25 6.99 -8.71 -5.07
C GLU A 25 8.05 -7.74 -4.52
N HIS A 26 7.68 -6.48 -4.33
CA HIS A 26 8.57 -5.50 -3.72
C HIS A 26 8.99 -5.89 -2.30
N ILE A 27 8.06 -6.38 -1.47
CA ILE A 27 8.35 -6.87 -0.12
C ILE A 27 9.29 -8.09 -0.19
N ARG A 28 9.06 -9.04 -1.11
CA ARG A 28 9.91 -10.23 -1.26
C ARG A 28 11.32 -9.89 -1.71
N GLN A 29 11.47 -8.99 -2.69
CA GLN A 29 12.78 -8.52 -3.16
C GLN A 29 13.57 -7.80 -2.08
N ASN A 30 12.87 -7.20 -1.11
CA ASN A 30 13.47 -6.48 0.00
C ASN A 30 13.28 -7.21 1.34
N ALA A 31 13.18 -8.53 1.31
CA ALA A 31 13.01 -9.34 2.52
C ALA A 31 14.14 -9.16 3.54
N TRP A 32 15.32 -8.71 3.10
CA TRP A 32 16.46 -8.38 3.95
C TRP A 32 16.23 -7.16 4.87
N TRP A 33 15.17 -6.37 4.67
CA TRP A 33 14.75 -5.31 5.59
C TRP A 33 14.11 -5.86 6.87
N PHE A 34 13.59 -7.07 6.82
CA PHE A 34 12.87 -7.65 7.94
C PHE A 34 13.81 -8.45 8.83
N PRO A 35 13.51 -8.54 10.13
CA PRO A 35 14.25 -9.41 11.02
C PRO A 35 14.30 -10.85 10.49
N SER A 36 15.43 -11.54 10.68
CA SER A 36 15.63 -12.90 10.20
C SER A 36 14.68 -13.94 10.80
N TRP A 37 14.04 -13.60 11.93
CA TRP A 37 13.02 -14.42 12.59
C TRP A 37 11.62 -14.25 11.98
N ALA A 38 11.43 -13.33 11.03
CA ALA A 38 10.13 -13.06 10.43
C ALA A 38 9.59 -14.30 9.70
N VAL A 39 8.43 -14.79 10.12
CA VAL A 39 7.75 -15.95 9.50
C VAL A 39 6.60 -15.52 8.60
N SER A 40 5.96 -14.39 8.90
CA SER A 40 4.87 -13.86 8.10
C SER A 40 4.78 -12.34 8.18
N ILE A 41 4.19 -11.77 7.14
CA ILE A 41 3.92 -10.34 7.00
C ILE A 41 2.43 -10.17 6.76
N TYR A 42 1.80 -9.26 7.48
CA TYR A 42 0.42 -8.87 7.29
C TYR A 42 0.35 -7.41 6.88
N VAL A 43 -0.16 -7.14 5.68
CA VAL A 43 -0.32 -5.77 5.18
C VAL A 43 -1.57 -5.17 5.80
N THR A 44 -1.42 -4.10 6.58
CA THR A 44 -2.49 -3.43 7.33
C THR A 44 -3.09 -2.24 6.60
N ASP A 45 -2.28 -1.51 5.82
CA ASP A 45 -2.73 -0.40 4.97
C ASP A 45 -2.11 -0.44 3.56
N PRO A 46 -2.86 -0.03 2.52
CA PRO A 46 -2.36 -0.06 1.15
C PRO A 46 -1.37 1.09 0.92
N PRO A 47 -0.62 1.08 -0.20
CA PRO A 47 0.29 2.18 -0.52
C PRO A 47 -0.40 3.54 -0.53
N HIS A 48 -0.06 4.39 0.42
CA HIS A 48 -0.61 5.73 0.62
C HIS A 48 0.50 6.73 0.96
N SER A 49 0.25 8.03 0.74
CA SER A 49 1.16 9.10 1.13
C SER A 49 0.76 9.64 2.50
N THR A 50 1.72 9.89 3.38
CA THR A 50 1.46 10.68 4.58
C THR A 50 1.25 12.15 4.19
N SER A 51 0.41 12.86 4.93
CA SER A 51 0.09 14.28 4.66
C SER A 51 1.26 15.23 4.97
N TRP A 52 2.32 14.74 5.61
CA TRP A 52 3.37 15.54 6.23
C TRP A 52 4.73 15.24 5.60
N GLY A 53 5.09 16.00 4.56
CA GLY A 53 6.47 16.12 4.06
C GLY A 53 7.00 14.97 3.19
N ASP A 54 6.65 13.71 3.47
CA ASP A 54 7.05 12.56 2.66
C ASP A 54 5.99 12.24 1.61
N THR A 55 6.28 12.57 0.35
CA THR A 55 5.39 12.30 -0.78
C THR A 55 5.46 10.85 -1.26
N ARG A 56 6.44 10.08 -0.77
CA ARG A 56 6.59 8.67 -1.16
C ARG A 56 5.43 7.87 -0.61
N ARG A 57 4.96 6.91 -1.41
CA ARG A 57 3.91 5.99 -0.97
C ARG A 57 4.56 4.94 -0.09
N HIS A 58 3.92 4.62 1.02
CA HIS A 58 4.32 3.51 1.88
C HIS A 58 3.10 2.65 2.19
N CYS A 59 3.34 1.38 2.46
CA CYS A 59 2.36 0.49 3.07
C CYS A 59 2.76 0.21 4.51
N ASP A 60 1.75 0.07 5.36
CA ASP A 60 1.96 -0.35 6.74
C ASP A 60 1.80 -1.87 6.79
N ILE A 61 2.73 -2.51 7.49
CA ILE A 61 2.75 -3.95 7.66
C ILE A 61 3.03 -4.31 9.11
N ASP A 62 2.49 -5.44 9.54
CA ASP A 62 2.90 -6.11 10.76
C ASP A 62 3.75 -7.33 10.40
N VAL A 63 4.94 -7.42 10.99
CA VAL A 63 5.88 -8.52 10.78
C VAL A 63 5.83 -9.43 12.01
N TYR A 64 5.44 -10.70 11.81
CA TYR A 64 5.24 -11.66 12.88
C TYR A 64 6.42 -12.63 13.05
N ASP A 65 6.71 -12.96 14.29
CA ASP A 65 7.61 -14.04 14.68
C ASP A 65 6.86 -15.40 14.80
N PRO A 66 7.57 -16.52 15.03
CA PRO A 66 6.94 -17.82 15.22
C PRO A 66 6.01 -17.93 16.44
N GLU A 67 6.16 -17.05 17.42
CA GLU A 67 5.37 -17.03 18.66
C GLU A 67 4.09 -16.19 18.52
N GLY A 68 3.96 -15.44 17.41
CA GLY A 68 2.83 -14.55 17.13
C GLY A 68 3.03 -13.11 17.62
N ASN A 69 4.22 -12.75 18.11
CA ASN A 69 4.53 -11.35 18.41
C ASN A 69 4.78 -10.59 17.10
N SER A 70 4.43 -9.30 17.07
CA SER A 70 4.58 -8.48 15.87
C SER A 70 5.24 -7.14 16.11
N ILE A 71 5.98 -6.67 15.10
CA ILE A 71 6.40 -5.27 14.99
C ILE A 71 5.70 -4.61 13.81
N ASN A 72 5.36 -3.32 13.95
CA ASN A 72 4.81 -2.53 12.86
C ASN A 72 5.94 -1.84 12.08
N VAL A 73 5.85 -1.88 10.74
CA VAL A 73 6.87 -1.34 9.84
C VAL A 73 6.20 -0.57 8.70
N HIS A 74 6.75 0.61 8.39
CA HIS A 74 6.40 1.37 7.20
C HIS A 74 7.33 0.99 6.04
N VAL A 75 6.81 0.31 5.03
CA VAL A 75 7.58 -0.06 3.84
C VAL A 75 7.30 0.94 2.73
N VAL A 76 8.31 1.70 2.32
CA VAL A 76 8.20 2.58 1.15
C VAL A 76 8.01 1.73 -0.10
N VAL A 77 6.91 1.95 -0.81
CA VAL A 77 6.57 1.23 -2.03
C VAL A 77 6.89 2.12 -3.24
N PRO A 78 7.51 1.59 -4.30
CA PRO A 78 7.77 2.35 -5.51
C PRO A 78 6.49 2.89 -6.15
N GLU A 79 6.64 3.86 -7.05
CA GLU A 79 5.52 4.32 -7.84
C GLU A 79 4.91 3.18 -8.66
N TRP A 80 3.59 3.23 -8.84
CA TRP A 80 2.91 2.24 -9.67
C TRP A 80 3.42 2.33 -11.11
N PRO A 81 3.75 1.20 -11.74
CA PRO A 81 4.06 1.20 -13.16
C PRO A 81 2.82 1.67 -13.96
N PRO A 82 3.02 2.25 -15.16
CA PRO A 82 1.94 2.93 -15.89
C PRO A 82 0.69 2.08 -16.14
N ASP A 83 0.87 0.77 -16.34
CA ASP A 83 -0.20 -0.23 -16.53
C ASP A 83 -1.04 -0.47 -15.26
N LEU A 84 -0.46 -0.23 -14.07
CA LEU A 84 -1.15 -0.33 -12.78
C LEU A 84 -1.69 1.03 -12.29
N GLN A 85 -1.46 2.12 -13.02
CA GLN A 85 -2.05 3.43 -12.70
C GLN A 85 -3.54 3.45 -13.08
N VAL A 86 -4.41 3.05 -12.15
CA VAL A 86 -5.86 3.12 -12.33
C VAL A 86 -6.25 4.58 -12.59
N GLY A 87 -6.94 4.80 -13.71
CA GLY A 87 -7.19 6.11 -14.32
C GLY A 87 -7.65 7.19 -13.33
N LYS A 88 -7.12 8.40 -13.56
CA LYS A 88 -7.39 9.66 -12.85
C LYS A 88 -8.82 9.67 -12.29
N ARG A 89 -8.94 9.80 -10.96
CA ARG A 89 -10.16 10.23 -10.27
C ARG A 89 -10.76 11.36 -11.11
N LYS A 90 -11.88 11.13 -11.81
CA LYS A 90 -12.63 12.21 -12.46
C LYS A 90 -12.93 13.20 -11.33
N LYS A 91 -12.18 14.31 -11.27
CA LYS A 91 -12.55 15.45 -10.42
C LYS A 91 -13.99 15.74 -10.81
N LYS A 92 -14.96 15.47 -9.92
CA LYS A 92 -16.30 16.04 -10.05
C LYS A 92 -16.04 17.53 -10.16
N GLN A 93 -16.14 18.10 -11.36
CA GLN A 93 -16.33 19.52 -11.51
C GLN A 93 -17.60 19.81 -10.71
N HIS A 94 -17.43 20.34 -9.51
CA HIS A 94 -18.52 21.01 -8.83
C HIS A 94 -18.89 22.17 -9.75
N LYS A 95 -19.88 21.92 -10.61
CA LYS A 95 -20.52 22.94 -11.43
C LYS A 95 -21.18 23.86 -10.40
N LEU A 96 -20.47 24.91 -9.99
CA LEU A 96 -21.05 26.05 -9.30
C LEU A 96 -22.06 26.68 -10.27
N LYS A 97 -23.27 26.12 -10.30
CA LYS A 97 -24.47 26.86 -10.72
C LYS A 97 -24.73 27.88 -9.60
N LYS A 98 -23.96 28.97 -9.56
CA LYS A 98 -24.49 30.19 -8.97
C LYS A 98 -25.33 30.85 -10.05
N LEU A 99 -26.62 30.85 -9.80
CA LEU A 99 -27.65 31.49 -10.59
C LEU A 99 -27.18 32.89 -11.01
N ASN A 100 -27.31 33.18 -12.30
CA ASN A 100 -27.66 34.54 -12.73
C ASN A 100 -29.01 34.85 -12.09
N ALA A 101 -28.98 35.47 -10.91
CA ALA A 101 -30.09 36.26 -10.42
C ALA A 101 -30.19 37.48 -11.35
N ARG A 102 -30.94 37.30 -12.44
CA ARG A 102 -31.50 38.40 -13.21
C ARG A 102 -32.52 39.09 -12.31
N ARG A 103 -32.23 40.32 -11.87
CA ARG A 103 -33.09 41.51 -11.94
C ARG A 103 -32.48 42.64 -11.13
#